data_AF-A0ABD3RSP0-F1
#
_entry.id   AF-A0ABD3RSP0-F1
#
_cell.length_a   1.000
_cell.length_b   1.000
_cell.length_c   1.000
_cell.angle_alpha   90.00
_cell.angle_beta   90.00
_cell.angle_gamma   90.00
#
_symmetry.space_group_name_H-M   'P 1'
#
loop_
_entity.id
_entity.type
_entity.pdbx_description
1 polymer ?
#
loop_
_entity_poly.entity_id
_entity_poly.type
_entity_poly.pdbx_seq_one_letter_code
_entity_poly.pdbx_strand_id
1 'polypeptide(L)' 'MGSHGAKVVVPIDVKKKPTQQELPLHNRWHPDIPPVAEVRTGEVFRVEMVDFSGGGITKEYTAEDIKHADPSIVS' A
#
# COMPACT_ATOMS: atom_id res chain seq x y z
N MET A 1 -5.19 27.13 -12.61
CA MET A 1 -5.17 26.85 -11.17
C MET A 1 -4.56 25.47 -10.98
N GLY A 2 -3.25 25.40 -10.67
CA GLY A 2 -2.53 24.14 -10.57
C GLY A 2 -2.94 23.40 -9.30
N SER A 3 -3.07 22.08 -9.38
CA SER A 3 -3.49 21.21 -8.26
C SER A 3 -2.66 21.49 -7.01
N HIS A 4 -3.31 22.00 -5.96
CA HIS A 4 -2.69 22.32 -4.66
C HIS A 4 -2.44 21.04 -3.83
N GLY A 5 -1.60 20.12 -4.31
CA GLY A 5 -1.26 18.89 -3.61
C GLY A 5 0.07 18.29 -4.07
N ALA A 6 0.81 17.68 -3.15
CA ALA A 6 2.01 16.91 -3.46
C ALA A 6 1.69 15.79 -4.45
N LYS A 7 2.60 15.51 -5.40
CA LYS A 7 2.46 14.44 -6.38
C LYS A 7 2.30 13.09 -5.67
N VAL A 8 1.27 12.32 -6.03
CA VAL A 8 1.12 10.94 -5.56
C VAL A 8 2.00 10.04 -6.41
N VAL A 9 2.93 9.32 -5.77
CA VAL A 9 3.87 8.44 -6.47
C VAL A 9 3.50 6.96 -6.37
N VAL A 10 2.69 6.60 -5.37
CA VAL A 10 2.08 5.26 -5.24
C VAL A 10 0.60 5.49 -4.93
N PRO A 11 -0.29 5.41 -5.93
CA PRO A 11 -1.73 5.51 -5.72
C PRO A 11 -2.29 4.18 -5.22
N ILE A 12 -3.31 4.23 -4.36
CA ILE A 12 -3.96 3.02 -3.84
C ILE A 12 -5.45 3.01 -4.16
N ASP A 13 -5.93 1.92 -4.73
CA ASP A 13 -7.35 1.59 -4.82
C ASP A 13 -7.72 0.60 -3.72
N VAL A 14 -8.39 1.08 -2.66
CA VAL A 14 -8.83 0.27 -1.51
C VAL A 14 -9.86 -0.81 -1.86
N LYS A 15 -10.39 -0.83 -3.09
CA LYS A 15 -11.27 -1.89 -3.58
C LYS A 15 -10.51 -3.04 -4.24
N LYS A 16 -9.20 -2.89 -4.47
CA LYS A 16 -8.34 -3.91 -5.08
C LYS A 16 -7.43 -4.54 -4.04
N LYS A 17 -7.09 -5.81 -4.25
CA LYS A 17 -6.07 -6.48 -3.43
C LYS A 17 -4.68 -5.83 -3.66
N PRO A 18 -3.75 -5.89 -2.69
CA PRO A 18 -2.39 -5.37 -2.84
C PRO A 18 -1.66 -5.82 -4.12
N THR A 19 -1.88 -7.08 -4.54
CA THR A 19 -1.28 -7.67 -5.75
C THR A 19 -1.95 -7.23 -7.05
N GLN A 20 -3.08 -6.53 -6.98
CA GLN A 20 -3.89 -6.09 -8.13
C GLN A 20 -3.86 -4.57 -8.31
N GLN A 21 -3.07 -3.86 -7.50
CA GLN A 21 -2.83 -2.42 -7.66
C GLN A 21 -2.15 -2.14 -9.01
N GLU A 22 -2.28 -0.91 -9.49
CA GLU A 22 -1.56 -0.47 -10.71
C GLU A 22 -0.05 -0.66 -10.56
N LEU A 23 0.46 -0.37 -9.36
CA LEU A 23 1.80 -0.71 -8.91
C LEU A 23 1.67 -1.84 -7.87
N PRO A 24 1.93 -3.11 -8.25
CA PRO A 24 1.78 -4.23 -7.32
C PRO A 24 2.62 -4.04 -6.06
N LEU A 25 1.98 -4.19 -4.90
CA LEU A 25 2.64 -4.07 -3.61
C LEU A 25 3.40 -5.36 -3.28
N HIS A 26 4.55 -5.21 -2.63
CA HIS A 26 5.36 -6.32 -2.13
C HIS A 26 5.37 -6.30 -0.60
N ASN A 27 5.40 -7.49 0.01
CA ASN A 27 5.47 -7.67 1.47
C ASN A 27 6.78 -8.36 1.91
N ARG A 28 7.78 -8.40 1.02
CA ARG A 28 9.13 -8.94 1.29
C ARG A 28 10.17 -8.01 0.70
N TRP A 29 11.34 -8.00 1.32
CA TRP A 29 12.50 -7.28 0.83
C TRP A 29 13.36 -8.21 -0.03
N HIS A 30 13.63 -7.80 -1.26
CA HIS A 30 14.54 -8.48 -2.16
C HIS A 30 15.25 -7.44 -3.04
N PRO A 31 16.57 -7.54 -3.26
CA PRO A 31 17.33 -6.56 -4.05
C PRO A 31 16.83 -6.41 -5.49
N ASP A 32 16.23 -7.47 -6.04
CA ASP A 32 15.71 -7.47 -7.42
C ASP A 32 14.33 -6.81 -7.56
N ILE A 33 13.71 -6.34 -6.47
CA ILE A 33 12.44 -5.60 -6.56
C ILE A 33 12.74 -4.21 -7.15
N PRO A 34 12.13 -3.84 -8.29
CA PRO A 34 12.42 -2.58 -8.94
C PRO A 34 11.82 -1.39 -8.17
N PRO A 35 12.43 -0.19 -8.27
CA PRO A 35 11.83 1.02 -7.75
C PRO A 35 10.53 1.35 -8.49
N VAL A 36 9.53 1.86 -7.76
CA VAL A 36 8.20 2.21 -8.32
C VAL A 36 8.09 3.68 -8.73
N ALA A 37 9.00 4.53 -8.27
CA ALA A 37 9.02 5.95 -8.59
C ALA A 37 10.41 6.56 -8.37
N GLU A 38 10.69 7.65 -9.09
CA GLU A 38 11.83 8.52 -8.89
C GLU A 38 11.35 9.93 -8.49
N VAL A 39 12.09 10.56 -7.59
CA VAL A 39 11.82 11.91 -7.07
C VAL A 39 13.13 12.68 -6.94
N ARG A 40 13.05 14.01 -6.96
CA ARG A 40 14.24 14.86 -6.79
C ARG A 40 14.55 15.08 -5.32
N THR A 41 15.82 15.31 -4.99
CA THR A 41 16.22 15.75 -3.65
C THR A 41 15.47 17.04 -3.28
N GLY A 42 14.78 17.02 -2.14
CA GLY A 42 13.95 18.13 -1.65
C GLY A 42 12.53 18.18 -2.22
N GLU A 43 12.14 17.25 -3.10
CA GLU A 43 10.76 17.13 -3.59
C GLU A 43 9.83 16.59 -2.50
N VAL A 44 8.68 17.24 -2.30
CA VAL A 44 7.60 16.75 -1.44
C VAL A 44 6.62 15.95 -2.30
N PHE A 45 6.42 14.69 -1.93
CA PHE A 45 5.53 13.75 -2.61
C PHE A 45 4.67 12.98 -1.59
N ARG A 46 3.63 12.31 -2.08
CA ARG A 46 2.72 11.49 -1.29
C ARG A 46 2.80 10.03 -1.71
N VAL A 47 2.88 9.14 -0.72
CA VAL A 47 2.75 7.69 -0.87
C VAL A 47 1.45 7.31 -0.19
N GLU A 48 0.54 6.68 -0.93
CA GLU A 48 -0.66 6.09 -0.36
C GLU A 48 -0.35 4.63 0.04
N MET A 49 -1.04 4.15 1.06
CA MET A 49 -0.77 2.85 1.66
C MET A 49 -2.07 2.10 1.91
N VAL A 50 -2.00 0.77 1.82
CA VAL A 50 -3.01 -0.12 2.40
C VAL A 50 -2.59 -0.42 3.83
N ASP A 51 -3.54 -0.78 4.69
CA ASP A 51 -3.22 -1.27 6.02
C ASP A 51 -2.38 -2.55 5.95
N PHE A 52 -1.71 -2.89 7.06
CA PHE A 52 -0.76 -3.99 7.13
C PHE A 52 -1.36 -5.36 6.75
N SER A 53 -2.68 -5.56 6.94
CA SER A 53 -3.36 -6.81 6.61
C SER A 53 -3.75 -6.92 5.13
N GLY A 54 -3.58 -5.86 4.35
CA GLY A 54 -3.99 -5.84 2.95
C GLY A 54 -5.51 -5.80 2.76
N GLY A 55 -6.26 -5.25 3.72
CA GLY A 55 -7.72 -5.25 3.75
C GLY A 55 -8.36 -6.48 4.45
N GLY A 56 -7.61 -7.21 5.26
CA GLY A 56 -8.11 -8.33 6.07
C GLY A 56 -8.91 -7.88 7.29
N ILE A 57 -8.68 -6.66 7.80
CA ILE A 57 -9.54 -6.05 8.82
C ILE A 57 -10.76 -5.44 8.12
N THR A 58 -11.92 -6.00 8.40
CA THR A 58 -13.18 -5.65 7.74
C THR A 58 -13.83 -4.43 8.40
N LYS A 59 -14.91 -3.91 7.80
CA LYS A 59 -15.62 -2.74 8.34
C LYS A 59 -16.49 -3.09 9.54
N GLU A 60 -16.69 -4.37 9.78
CA GLU A 60 -17.42 -4.95 10.88
C GLU A 60 -16.58 -4.94 12.17
N TYR A 61 -15.25 -4.78 12.04
CA TYR A 61 -14.28 -4.62 13.14
C TYR A 61 -14.45 -5.68 14.24
N THR A 62 -14.59 -6.94 13.85
CA THR A 62 -14.85 -8.04 14.79
C THR A 62 -13.57 -8.75 15.20
N ALA A 63 -13.62 -9.50 16.31
CA ALA A 63 -12.51 -10.35 16.72
C ALA A 63 -12.24 -11.51 15.73
N GLU A 64 -13.22 -11.86 14.89
CA GLU A 64 -13.05 -12.91 13.88
C GLU A 64 -12.03 -12.51 12.81
N ASP A 65 -11.93 -11.21 12.48
CA ASP A 65 -10.94 -10.67 11.52
C ASP A 65 -9.51 -10.99 11.96
N ILE A 66 -9.23 -10.86 13.26
CA ILE A 66 -7.92 -11.15 13.85
C ILE A 66 -7.71 -12.66 14.01
N LYS A 67 -8.73 -13.38 14.47
CA LYS A 67 -8.68 -14.83 14.68
C LYS A 67 -8.40 -15.60 13.38
N HIS A 68 -8.86 -15.09 12.25
CA HIS A 68 -8.70 -15.67 10.92
C HIS A 68 -7.68 -14.95 10.04
N ALA A 69 -6.93 -13.99 10.59
CA ALA A 69 -5.84 -13.34 9.87
C ALA A 69 -4.73 -14.33 9.50
N ASP A 70 -4.14 -14.17 8.32
CA ASP A 70 -2.96 -14.93 7.90
C ASP A 70 -1.68 -14.22 8.37
N PRO A 71 -0.94 -14.79 9.34
CA PRO A 71 0.27 -14.16 9.88
C PRO A 71 1.40 -14.08 8.86
N SER A 72 1.40 -14.90 7.82
CA SER A 72 2.47 -14.89 6.80
C SER A 72 2.45 -13.62 5.96
N ILE A 73 1.32 -12.90 5.94
CA ILE A 73 1.20 -11.60 5.27
C ILE A 73 2.06 -10.56 5.97
N VAL A 74 2.19 -10.66 7.30
CA VAL A 74 2.79 -9.64 8.17
C VAL A 74 4.18 -10.03 8.72
N SER A 75 4.59 -11.29 8.56
CA SER A 75 5.84 -11.86 9.09
C SER A 75 6.88 -12.20 8.03
#